data_AF-K3XYV0-F1
#
_entry.id   AF-K3XYV0-F1
#
_cell.length_a   1.000
_cell.length_b   1.000
_cell.length_c   1.000
_cell.angle_alpha   90.00
_cell.angle_beta   90.00
_cell.angle_gamma   90.00
#
_symmetry.space_group_name_H-M   'P 1'
#
loop_
_entity.id
_entity.type
_entity.pdbx_description
1 polymer ?
#
loop_
_entity_poly.entity_id
_entity_poly.type
_entity_poly.pdbx_seq_one_letter_code
_entity_poly.pdbx_strand_id
1 'polypeptide(L)'
;MADAIKTEAGSFPPGKKITVVFVIGGPGSGKGTQCSKIVKHFGFTHLSAGDLLREEAKYDTEQGTMIKNLMHEGKLVPSELIVKLLLKAMLQSGNDKFLVDGFPRNEENRQAYDNIIGIEPEFVLFIDCSKEEMERRILNRNQGRDDDNIDTIRRRFQVFQESTLPVVQYYEKRGKLRRVDGAKSADEVFEDVKAIFVQLNTQVNQGSSVSRAQSNPLKRFVDLFCGGDKLTTYVQKIQKTLAVADEVCVCVCVYLVCNNL
;
A
#
# COMPACT_ATOMS: atom_id res chain seq x y z
N MET A 1 20.49 -8.48 3.36
CA MET A 1 19.56 -9.24 4.22
C MET A 1 18.20 -9.48 3.57
N ALA A 2 17.53 -8.48 2.97
CA ALA A 2 16.25 -8.67 2.28
C ALA A 2 16.31 -9.70 1.12
N ASP A 3 17.42 -9.73 0.38
CA ASP A 3 17.59 -10.67 -0.75
C ASP A 3 17.74 -12.14 -0.32
N ALA A 4 18.30 -12.39 0.87
CA ALA A 4 18.41 -13.75 1.42
C ALA A 4 17.05 -14.31 1.87
N ILE A 5 16.15 -13.45 2.35
CA ILE A 5 14.78 -13.84 2.77
C ILE A 5 13.91 -14.17 1.55
N LYS A 6 14.10 -13.44 0.44
CA LYS A 6 13.43 -13.74 -0.84
C LYS A 6 13.87 -15.10 -1.42
N THR A 7 15.09 -15.56 -1.13
CA THR A 7 15.59 -16.81 -1.71
C THR A 7 15.01 -18.05 -1.03
N GLU A 8 14.62 -17.97 0.25
CA GLU A 8 14.00 -19.10 0.98
C GLU A 8 12.46 -19.11 0.93
N ALA A 9 11.81 -17.94 0.78
CA ALA A 9 10.35 -17.81 0.84
C ALA A 9 9.64 -17.83 -0.53
N GLY A 10 10.39 -17.82 -1.64
CA GLY A 10 9.88 -17.77 -3.01
C GLY A 10 9.89 -16.37 -3.62
N SER A 11 9.40 -16.23 -4.85
CA SER A 11 9.34 -14.95 -5.57
C SER A 11 7.92 -14.58 -5.95
N PHE A 12 7.63 -13.28 -6.06
CA PHE A 12 6.38 -12.81 -6.65
C PHE A 12 6.20 -13.36 -8.08
N PRO A 13 4.96 -13.57 -8.55
CA PRO A 13 4.69 -14.04 -9.90
C PRO A 13 5.35 -13.12 -10.96
N PRO A 14 6.18 -13.64 -11.88
CA PRO A 14 6.84 -12.82 -12.88
C PRO A 14 5.82 -12.16 -13.82
N GLY A 15 6.03 -10.89 -14.15
CA GLY A 15 5.21 -10.14 -15.11
C GLY A 15 3.86 -9.63 -14.58
N LYS A 16 3.55 -9.79 -13.28
CA LYS A 16 2.32 -9.25 -12.67
C LYS A 16 2.61 -8.04 -11.78
N LYS A 17 1.81 -6.98 -11.89
CA LYS A 17 1.85 -5.85 -10.95
C LYS A 17 1.29 -6.31 -9.61
N ILE A 18 2.13 -6.31 -8.58
CA ILE A 18 1.67 -6.58 -7.22
C ILE A 18 0.88 -5.37 -6.71
N THR A 19 -0.36 -5.63 -6.30
CA THR A 19 -1.30 -4.63 -5.78
C THR A 19 -1.45 -4.84 -4.29
N VAL A 20 -1.11 -3.82 -3.50
CA VAL A 20 -1.23 -3.85 -2.04
C VAL A 20 -2.19 -2.76 -1.59
N VAL A 21 -3.15 -3.12 -0.73
CA VAL A 21 -4.03 -2.18 -0.03
C VAL A 21 -3.87 -2.41 1.46
N PHE A 22 -3.61 -1.34 2.21
CA PHE A 22 -3.59 -1.39 3.67
C PHE A 22 -4.96 -1.07 4.23
N VAL A 23 -5.37 -1.77 5.30
CA VAL A 23 -6.62 -1.52 6.02
C VAL A 23 -6.29 -1.11 7.45
N ILE A 24 -6.62 0.13 7.79
CA ILE A 24 -6.37 0.74 9.10
C ILE A 24 -7.69 1.14 9.75
N GLY A 25 -7.73 1.08 11.08
CA GLY A 25 -8.88 1.44 11.90
C GLY A 25 -8.67 0.92 13.32
N GLY A 26 -9.31 1.56 14.30
CA GLY A 26 -9.12 1.19 15.70
C GLY A 26 -9.72 -0.17 16.06
N PRO A 27 -9.41 -0.72 17.24
CA PRO A 27 -10.08 -1.91 17.77
C PRO A 27 -11.61 -1.74 17.69
N GLY A 28 -12.36 -2.76 17.26
CA GLY A 28 -13.83 -2.65 17.16
C GLY A 28 -14.38 -1.90 15.94
N SER A 29 -13.56 -1.24 15.12
CA SER A 29 -14.04 -0.43 13.97
C SER A 29 -14.71 -1.21 12.83
N GLY A 30 -14.60 -2.55 12.80
CA GLY A 30 -15.22 -3.39 11.76
C GLY A 30 -14.28 -3.86 10.64
N LYS A 31 -12.96 -3.64 10.75
CA LYS A 31 -11.95 -4.08 9.75
C LYS A 31 -12.10 -5.53 9.29
N GLY A 32 -12.14 -6.48 10.22
CA GLY A 32 -12.20 -7.91 9.85
C GLY A 32 -13.43 -8.26 9.01
N THR A 33 -14.58 -7.65 9.33
CA THR A 33 -15.82 -7.80 8.56
C THR A 33 -15.64 -7.25 7.14
N GLN A 34 -15.10 -6.04 7.01
CA GLN A 34 -14.89 -5.44 5.69
C GLN A 34 -13.82 -6.19 4.88
N CYS A 35 -12.72 -6.63 5.50
CA CYS A 35 -11.69 -7.44 4.85
C CYS A 35 -12.27 -8.73 4.29
N SER A 36 -13.10 -9.43 5.07
CA SER A 36 -13.76 -10.67 4.63
C SER A 36 -14.65 -10.44 3.40
N LYS A 37 -15.36 -9.30 3.34
CA LYS A 37 -16.18 -8.94 2.19
C LYS A 37 -15.35 -8.53 0.97
N ILE A 38 -14.27 -7.77 1.18
CA ILE A 38 -13.34 -7.34 0.11
C ILE A 38 -12.70 -8.56 -0.56
N VAL A 39 -12.20 -9.53 0.23
CA VAL A 39 -11.61 -10.78 -0.28
C VAL A 39 -12.59 -11.49 -1.21
N LYS A 40 -13.81 -11.74 -0.72
CA LYS A 40 -14.85 -12.45 -1.48
C LYS A 40 -15.25 -11.75 -2.77
N HIS A 41 -15.26 -10.42 -2.78
CA HIS A 41 -15.76 -9.64 -3.92
C HIS A 41 -14.67 -9.27 -4.93
N PHE A 42 -13.45 -8.98 -4.48
CA PHE A 42 -12.36 -8.44 -5.32
C PHE A 42 -11.19 -9.41 -5.54
N GLY A 43 -11.19 -10.59 -4.91
CA GLY A 43 -10.17 -11.62 -5.12
C GLY A 43 -8.80 -11.31 -4.49
N PHE A 44 -8.78 -10.47 -3.45
CA PHE A 44 -7.56 -10.19 -2.69
C PHE A 44 -7.23 -11.34 -1.74
N THR A 45 -5.94 -11.54 -1.45
CA THR A 45 -5.49 -12.34 -0.30
C THR A 45 -5.50 -11.47 0.95
N HIS A 46 -6.24 -11.87 1.98
CA HIS A 46 -6.23 -11.17 3.27
C HIS A 46 -5.05 -11.63 4.11
N LEU A 47 -4.25 -10.65 4.54
CA LEU A 47 -3.10 -10.85 5.40
C LEU A 47 -3.26 -9.98 6.64
N SER A 48 -3.60 -10.61 7.76
CA SER A 48 -3.71 -9.93 9.05
C SER A 48 -2.41 -10.08 9.82
N ALA A 49 -1.75 -8.95 10.12
CA ALA A 49 -0.52 -8.97 10.91
C ALA A 49 -0.73 -9.66 12.27
N GLY A 50 -1.92 -9.48 12.88
CA GLY A 50 -2.24 -10.13 14.14
C GLY A 50 -2.47 -11.64 14.03
N ASP A 51 -3.01 -12.13 12.91
CA ASP A 51 -3.20 -13.57 12.69
C ASP A 51 -1.88 -14.26 12.39
N LEU A 52 -1.00 -13.63 11.60
CA LEU A 52 0.34 -14.14 11.34
C LEU A 52 1.15 -14.28 12.63
N LEU A 53 1.08 -13.29 13.53
CA LEU A 53 1.73 -13.37 14.84
C LEU A 53 1.13 -14.46 15.73
N ARG A 54 -0.20 -14.61 15.75
CA ARG A 54 -0.86 -15.69 16.51
C ARG A 54 -0.49 -17.07 15.98
N GLU A 55 -0.36 -17.22 14.67
CA GLU A 55 0.06 -18.48 14.06
C GLU A 55 1.49 -18.82 14.47
N GLU A 56 2.41 -17.86 14.37
CA GLU A 56 3.81 -18.04 14.78
C GLU A 56 3.93 -18.34 16.29
N ALA A 57 3.07 -17.73 17.11
CA ALA A 57 3.03 -17.95 18.56
C ALA A 57 2.54 -19.35 18.99
N LYS A 58 1.99 -20.17 18.07
CA LYS A 58 1.59 -21.55 18.38
C LYS A 58 2.78 -22.50 18.47
N TYR A 59 3.89 -22.17 17.81
CA TYR A 59 5.07 -23.01 17.79
C TYR A 59 5.90 -22.80 19.05
N ASP A 60 6.39 -23.89 19.65
CA ASP A 60 7.24 -23.86 20.84
C ASP A 60 8.69 -23.53 20.48
N THR A 61 8.89 -22.32 19.98
CA THR A 61 10.20 -21.75 19.66
C THR A 61 10.48 -20.54 20.55
N GLU A 62 11.74 -20.11 20.64
CA GLU A 62 12.11 -18.89 21.35
C GLU A 62 11.32 -17.67 20.79
N GLN A 63 11.20 -17.61 19.46
CA GLN A 63 10.43 -16.58 18.77
C GLN A 63 8.93 -16.66 19.05
N GLY A 64 8.33 -17.85 18.98
CA GLY A 64 6.91 -18.06 19.27
C GLY A 64 6.56 -17.67 20.71
N THR A 65 7.42 -18.03 21.67
CA THR A 65 7.28 -17.66 23.09
C THR A 65 7.37 -16.15 23.30
N MET A 66 8.35 -15.49 22.67
CA MET A 66 8.49 -14.03 22.70
C MET A 66 7.22 -13.33 22.18
N ILE A 67 6.71 -13.77 21.01
CA ILE A 67 5.51 -13.19 20.40
C ILE A 67 4.31 -13.38 21.32
N LYS A 68 4.11 -14.59 21.86
CA LYS A 68 3.01 -14.91 22.76
C LYS A 68 2.97 -13.97 23.97
N ASN A 69 4.11 -13.76 24.63
CA ASN A 69 4.21 -12.89 25.81
C ASN A 69 3.92 -11.42 25.46
N LEU A 70 4.52 -10.89 24.39
CA LEU A 70 4.29 -9.51 23.96
C LEU A 70 2.82 -9.25 23.59
N MET A 71 2.17 -10.22 22.93
CA MET A 71 0.75 -10.12 22.57
C MET A 71 -0.15 -10.12 23.81
N HIS A 72 0.10 -11.02 24.76
CA HIS A 72 -0.65 -11.10 26.02
C HIS A 72 -0.54 -9.80 26.84
N GLU A 73 0.61 -9.13 26.80
CA GLU A 73 0.84 -7.85 27.47
C GLU A 73 0.32 -6.63 26.69
N GLY A 74 -0.21 -6.82 25.47
CA GLY A 74 -0.63 -5.73 24.59
C GLY A 74 0.53 -4.84 24.12
N LYS A 75 1.77 -5.35 24.12
CA LYS A 75 2.96 -4.66 23.61
C LYS A 75 3.11 -4.90 22.10
N LEU A 76 3.91 -4.05 21.47
CA LEU A 76 4.23 -4.19 20.04
C LEU A 76 5.33 -5.24 19.85
N VAL A 77 5.09 -6.16 18.91
CA VAL A 77 6.10 -7.10 18.42
C VAL A 77 7.06 -6.35 17.47
N PRO A 78 8.37 -6.68 17.44
CA PRO A 78 9.33 -6.00 16.57
C PRO A 78 8.88 -5.89 15.11
N SER A 79 9.00 -4.69 14.55
CA SER A 79 8.51 -4.33 13.22
C SER A 79 9.08 -5.21 12.10
N GLU A 80 10.38 -5.50 12.14
CA GLU A 80 11.02 -6.35 11.12
C GLU A 80 10.44 -7.76 11.09
N LEU A 81 10.12 -8.33 12.25
CA LEU A 81 9.57 -9.68 12.34
C LEU A 81 8.18 -9.74 11.70
N ILE A 82 7.33 -8.77 12.00
CA ILE A 82 5.99 -8.65 11.39
C ILE A 82 6.10 -8.56 9.87
N VAL A 83 7.01 -7.73 9.37
CA VAL A 83 7.18 -7.52 7.92
C VAL A 83 7.76 -8.76 7.23
N LYS A 84 8.67 -9.49 7.88
CA LYS A 84 9.18 -10.77 7.35
C LYS A 84 8.08 -11.84 7.27
N LEU A 85 7.24 -11.95 8.29
CA LEU A 85 6.07 -12.84 8.28
C LEU A 85 5.08 -12.45 7.18
N LEU A 86 4.83 -11.15 7.00
CA LEU A 86 4.01 -10.63 5.90
C LEU A 86 4.58 -10.99 4.53
N LEU A 87 5.88 -10.75 4.30
CA LEU A 87 6.54 -11.08 3.04
C LEU A 87 6.44 -12.57 2.74
N LYS A 88 6.73 -13.43 3.73
CA LYS A 88 6.59 -14.89 3.60
C LYS A 88 5.17 -15.28 3.17
N ALA A 89 4.16 -14.74 3.85
CA ALA A 89 2.75 -15.02 3.52
C ALA A 89 2.35 -14.50 2.14
N MET A 90 2.85 -13.33 1.72
CA MET A 90 2.62 -12.79 0.39
C MET A 90 3.17 -13.72 -0.70
N LEU A 91 4.42 -14.17 -0.54
CA LEU A 91 5.11 -15.04 -1.51
C LEU A 91 4.46 -16.43 -1.59
N GLN A 92 4.00 -16.97 -0.47
CA GLN A 92 3.33 -18.27 -0.42
C GLN A 92 1.90 -18.26 -0.97
N SER A 93 1.25 -17.09 -1.07
CA SER A 93 -0.15 -17.00 -1.51
C SER A 93 -0.39 -17.38 -2.97
N GLY A 94 0.63 -17.23 -3.84
CA GLY A 94 0.46 -17.33 -5.31
C GLY A 94 -0.41 -16.24 -5.95
N ASN A 95 -0.85 -15.23 -5.18
CA ASN A 95 -1.70 -14.13 -5.67
C ASN A 95 -0.86 -12.87 -5.96
N ASP A 96 -1.43 -11.93 -6.71
CA ASP A 96 -0.85 -10.61 -6.99
C ASP A 96 -1.59 -9.46 -6.28
N LYS A 97 -2.69 -9.74 -5.59
CA LYS A 97 -3.49 -8.76 -4.83
C LYS A 97 -3.49 -9.06 -3.34
N PHE A 98 -3.08 -8.10 -2.52
CA PHE A 98 -2.89 -8.25 -1.09
C PHE A 98 -3.63 -7.18 -0.30
N LEU A 99 -4.45 -7.62 0.66
CA LEU A 99 -5.16 -6.78 1.60
C LEU A 99 -4.54 -6.96 2.98
N VAL A 100 -3.74 -5.99 3.42
CA VAL A 100 -3.00 -6.08 4.67
C VAL A 100 -3.79 -5.40 5.78
N ASP A 101 -4.33 -6.19 6.71
CA ASP A 101 -5.20 -5.74 7.79
C ASP A 101 -4.42 -5.42 9.07
N GLY A 102 -4.67 -4.23 9.61
CA GLY A 102 -4.13 -3.78 10.89
C GLY A 102 -2.64 -3.45 10.83
N PHE A 103 -2.15 -3.03 9.66
CA PHE A 103 -0.78 -2.65 9.36
C PHE A 103 -0.77 -1.43 8.40
N PRO A 104 0.22 -0.53 8.50
CA PRO A 104 1.20 -0.37 9.57
C PRO A 104 0.55 0.14 10.87
N ARG A 105 1.04 -0.28 12.04
CA ARG A 105 0.52 0.21 13.34
C ARG A 105 1.28 1.40 13.90
N ASN A 106 2.50 1.62 13.43
CA ASN A 106 3.37 2.70 13.84
C ASN A 106 4.33 3.05 12.70
N GLU A 107 5.13 4.08 12.91
CA GLU A 107 6.10 4.56 11.91
C GLU A 107 7.22 3.53 11.65
N GLU A 108 7.66 2.80 12.66
CA GLU A 108 8.68 1.74 12.49
C GLU A 108 8.19 0.60 11.59
N ASN A 109 6.92 0.19 11.70
CA ASN A 109 6.29 -0.79 10.82
C ASN A 109 6.33 -0.30 9.36
N ARG A 110 5.96 0.97 9.15
CA ARG A 110 5.96 1.59 7.82
C ARG A 110 7.36 1.57 7.21
N GLN A 111 8.37 2.01 7.97
CA GLN A 111 9.76 2.04 7.52
C GLN A 111 10.31 0.64 7.25
N ALA A 112 10.04 -0.33 8.13
CA ALA A 112 10.46 -1.71 7.93
C ALA A 112 9.81 -2.31 6.67
N TYR A 113 8.54 -2.01 6.40
CA TYR A 113 7.85 -2.43 5.19
C TYR A 113 8.48 -1.85 3.93
N ASP A 114 8.77 -0.55 3.92
CA ASP A 114 9.42 0.12 2.80
C ASP A 114 10.80 -0.48 2.53
N ASN A 115 11.56 -0.82 3.58
CA ASN A 115 12.91 -1.38 3.45
C ASN A 115 12.94 -2.86 3.00
N ILE A 116 11.98 -3.68 3.45
CA ILE A 116 11.99 -5.14 3.21
C ILE A 116 11.16 -5.52 1.98
N ILE A 117 9.93 -5.00 1.90
CA ILE A 117 8.98 -5.32 0.83
C ILE A 117 9.10 -4.30 -0.30
N GLY A 118 9.13 -3.00 0.03
CA GLY A 118 9.36 -1.93 -0.95
C GLY A 118 8.28 -1.78 -2.03
N ILE A 119 7.09 -2.35 -1.82
CA ILE A 119 5.94 -2.23 -2.73
C ILE A 119 4.99 -1.19 -2.17
N GLU A 120 4.94 -0.01 -2.80
CA GLU A 120 4.06 1.06 -2.33
C GLU A 120 2.58 0.66 -2.40
N PRO A 121 1.78 0.86 -1.35
CA PRO A 121 0.35 0.56 -1.41
C PRO A 121 -0.35 1.46 -2.42
N GLU A 122 -1.36 0.92 -3.10
CA GLU A 122 -2.20 1.66 -4.04
C GLU A 122 -2.99 2.73 -3.28
N PHE A 123 -3.57 2.34 -2.14
CA PHE A 123 -4.13 3.25 -1.15
C PHE A 123 -4.19 2.59 0.24
N VAL A 124 -4.52 3.40 1.24
CA VAL A 124 -4.84 2.98 2.60
C VAL A 124 -6.32 3.20 2.85
N LEU A 125 -7.07 2.11 3.07
CA LEU A 125 -8.46 2.15 3.49
C LEU A 125 -8.50 2.40 5.01
N PHE A 126 -9.05 3.54 5.39
CA PHE A 126 -9.27 3.89 6.79
C PHE A 126 -10.75 3.75 7.14
N ILE A 127 -11.04 2.83 8.05
CA ILE A 127 -12.38 2.66 8.62
C ILE A 127 -12.46 3.53 9.86
N ASP A 128 -12.98 4.73 9.67
CA ASP A 128 -13.08 5.77 10.69
C ASP A 128 -14.26 5.48 11.60
N CYS A 129 -14.03 5.39 12.90
CA CYS A 129 -15.06 5.06 13.87
C CYS A 129 -14.73 5.80 15.15
N SER A 130 -15.73 6.41 15.79
CA SER A 130 -15.53 7.10 17.05
C SER A 130 -15.06 6.13 18.13
N LYS A 131 -14.31 6.65 19.11
CA LYS A 131 -13.81 5.86 20.24
C LYS A 131 -14.98 5.22 21.00
N GLU A 132 -16.04 5.97 21.21
CA GLU A 132 -17.23 5.57 21.95
C GLU A 132 -17.91 4.38 21.25
N GLU A 133 -18.07 4.44 19.93
CA GLU A 133 -18.67 3.35 19.16
C GLU A 133 -17.76 2.11 19.11
N MET A 134 -16.45 2.31 19.00
CA MET A 134 -15.48 1.22 19.06
C MET A 134 -15.50 0.51 20.43
N GLU A 135 -15.51 1.26 21.53
CA GLU A 135 -15.62 0.72 22.89
C GLU A 135 -16.95 -0.03 23.08
N ARG A 136 -18.07 0.59 22.68
CA ARG A 136 -19.40 -0.05 22.70
C ARG A 136 -19.39 -1.39 21.96
N ARG A 137 -18.77 -1.46 20.78
CA ARG A 137 -18.70 -2.70 19.99
C ARG A 137 -17.84 -3.77 20.64
N ILE A 138 -16.75 -3.41 21.29
CA ILE A 138 -15.86 -4.38 21.94
C ILE A 138 -16.52 -4.95 23.20
N LEU A 139 -17.16 -4.11 24.01
CA LEU A 139 -17.85 -4.52 25.24
C LEU A 139 -19.03 -5.47 24.95
N ASN A 140 -19.70 -5.30 23.81
CA ASN A 140 -20.83 -6.13 23.39
C ASN A 140 -20.43 -7.41 22.63
N ARG A 141 -19.12 -7.68 22.44
CA ARG A 141 -18.68 -8.93 21.81
C ARG A 141 -18.68 -10.06 22.84
N ASN A 142 -19.60 -11.00 22.66
CA ASN A 142 -19.63 -12.26 23.43
C ASN A 142 -18.51 -13.25 23.05
N GLN A 143 -17.68 -12.91 22.04
CA GLN A 143 -16.54 -13.70 21.57
C GLN A 143 -15.33 -12.77 21.42
N GLY A 144 -14.59 -12.59 22.51
CA GLY A 144 -13.27 -11.96 22.51
C GLY A 144 -12.19 -12.95 22.08
N ARG A 145 -11.00 -12.44 21.75
CA ARG A 145 -9.79 -13.25 21.68
C ARG A 145 -9.38 -13.66 23.09
N ASP A 146 -8.60 -14.74 23.21
CA ASP A 146 -8.08 -15.21 24.51
C ASP A 146 -7.24 -14.13 25.23
N ASP A 147 -6.74 -13.11 24.51
CA ASP A 147 -5.97 -11.98 25.06
C ASP A 147 -6.81 -10.71 25.30
N ASP A 148 -8.13 -10.73 25.07
CA ASP A 148 -9.00 -9.56 25.21
C ASP A 148 -9.48 -9.37 26.66
N ASN A 149 -8.63 -8.77 27.50
CA ASN A 149 -9.05 -8.17 28.78
C ASN A 149 -9.21 -6.64 28.65
N ILE A 150 -9.87 -6.01 29.63
CA ILE A 150 -10.16 -4.56 29.63
C ILE A 150 -8.88 -3.73 29.48
N ASP A 151 -7.79 -4.12 30.14
CA ASP A 151 -6.54 -3.38 30.11
C ASP A 151 -5.82 -3.54 28.75
N THR A 152 -5.86 -4.73 28.14
CA THR A 152 -5.39 -4.96 26.76
C THR A 152 -6.18 -4.12 25.77
N ILE A 153 -7.51 -4.01 25.93
CA ILE A 153 -8.35 -3.19 25.06
C ILE A 153 -7.96 -1.71 25.17
N ARG A 154 -7.82 -1.19 26.40
CA ARG A 154 -7.37 0.19 26.65
C ARG A 154 -6.02 0.46 26.01
N ARG A 155 -5.06 -0.46 26.18
CA ARG A 155 -3.72 -0.33 25.60
C ARG A 155 -3.76 -0.33 24.07
N ARG A 156 -4.62 -1.16 23.46
CA ARG A 156 -4.82 -1.17 22.00
C ARG A 156 -5.41 0.14 21.48
N PHE A 157 -6.32 0.78 22.24
CA PHE A 157 -6.80 2.13 21.90
C PHE A 157 -5.70 3.18 22.00
N GLN A 158 -4.91 3.14 23.08
CA GLN A 158 -3.80 4.07 23.28
C GLN A 158 -2.79 3.97 22.13
N VAL A 159 -2.34 2.75 21.81
CA VAL A 159 -1.42 2.50 20.68
C VAL A 159 -2.02 2.99 19.35
N PHE A 160 -3.31 2.77 19.12
CA PHE A 160 -3.96 3.26 17.91
C PHE A 160 -3.92 4.80 17.82
N GLN A 161 -4.21 5.51 18.91
CA GLN A 161 -4.19 6.97 18.93
C GLN A 161 -2.78 7.54 18.81
N GLU A 162 -1.84 7.04 19.60
CA GLU A 162 -0.49 7.60 19.71
C GLU A 162 0.41 7.19 18.54
N SER A 163 0.25 5.98 18.01
CA SER A 163 1.18 5.41 17.02
C SER A 163 0.56 5.17 15.65
N THR A 164 -0.72 4.78 15.57
CA THR A 164 -1.35 4.45 14.28
C THR A 164 -1.92 5.69 13.57
N LEU A 165 -2.55 6.62 14.29
CA LEU A 165 -3.09 7.85 13.67
C LEU A 165 -2.02 8.72 12.97
N PRO A 166 -0.79 8.87 13.47
CA PRO A 166 0.28 9.55 12.71
C PRO A 166 0.55 8.91 11.34
N VAL A 167 0.48 7.58 11.24
CA VAL A 167 0.62 6.87 9.95
C VAL A 167 -0.57 7.17 9.03
N VAL A 168 -1.79 7.24 9.57
CA VAL A 168 -2.98 7.66 8.80
C VAL A 168 -2.77 9.06 8.21
N GLN A 169 -2.31 10.01 9.02
CA GLN A 169 -2.01 11.38 8.58
C GLN A 169 -0.90 11.42 7.53
N TYR A 170 0.12 10.58 7.66
CA TYR A 170 1.19 10.44 6.67
C TYR A 170 0.62 10.06 5.29
N TYR A 171 -0.24 9.05 5.21
CA TYR A 171 -0.84 8.63 3.93
C TYR A 171 -1.90 9.61 3.41
N GLU A 172 -2.58 10.34 4.30
CA GLU A 172 -3.50 11.42 3.93
C GLU A 172 -2.78 12.56 3.21
N LYS A 173 -1.66 13.04 3.76
CA LYS A 173 -0.83 14.08 3.14
C LYS A 173 -0.27 13.68 1.78
N ARG A 174 -0.12 12.38 1.53
CA ARG A 174 0.32 11.81 0.24
C ARG A 174 -0.83 11.54 -0.74
N GLY A 175 -2.07 11.86 -0.39
CA GLY A 175 -3.25 11.61 -1.24
C GLY A 175 -3.64 10.13 -1.38
N LYS A 176 -3.07 9.25 -0.53
CA LYS A 176 -3.27 7.80 -0.58
C LYS A 176 -4.31 7.28 0.40
N LEU A 177 -4.85 8.12 1.27
CA LEU A 177 -5.90 7.70 2.20
C LEU A 177 -7.26 7.66 1.51
N ARG A 178 -8.06 6.64 1.80
CA ARG A 178 -9.47 6.52 1.44
C ARG A 178 -10.24 6.23 2.71
N ARG A 179 -11.14 7.13 3.12
CA ARG A 179 -11.88 7.04 4.38
C ARG A 179 -13.28 6.49 4.13
N VAL A 180 -13.76 5.62 5.01
CA VAL A 180 -15.15 5.18 5.10
C VAL A 180 -15.64 5.31 6.53
N ASP A 181 -16.92 5.62 6.69
CA ASP A 181 -17.56 5.78 8.00
C ASP A 181 -17.92 4.41 8.58
N GLY A 182 -17.13 3.95 9.55
CA GLY A 182 -17.31 2.69 10.25
C GLY A 182 -18.48 2.66 11.24
N ALA A 183 -19.15 3.79 11.52
CA ALA A 183 -20.32 3.83 12.40
C ALA A 183 -21.60 3.28 11.75
N LYS A 184 -21.66 3.28 10.41
CA LYS A 184 -22.78 2.71 9.63
C LYS A 184 -22.89 1.18 9.78
N SER A 185 -23.96 0.60 9.25
CA SER A 185 -24.11 -0.85 9.20
C SER A 185 -23.03 -1.51 8.33
N ALA A 186 -22.70 -2.77 8.60
CA ALA A 186 -21.63 -3.46 7.87
C ALA A 186 -21.87 -3.58 6.36
N ASP A 187 -23.12 -3.52 5.90
CA ASP A 187 -23.49 -3.53 4.48
C ASP A 187 -23.30 -2.14 3.85
N GLU A 188 -23.77 -1.08 4.51
CA GLU A 188 -23.57 0.30 4.03
C GLU A 188 -22.08 0.67 3.93
N VAL A 189 -21.28 0.31 4.95
CA VAL A 189 -19.82 0.50 4.89
C VAL A 189 -19.23 -0.24 3.70
N PHE A 190 -19.74 -1.43 3.39
CA PHE A 190 -19.23 -2.22 2.28
C PHE A 190 -19.62 -1.61 0.92
N GLU A 191 -20.78 -0.98 0.79
CA GLU A 191 -21.14 -0.21 -0.42
C GLU A 191 -20.16 0.94 -0.66
N ASP A 192 -19.81 1.69 0.39
CA ASP A 192 -18.81 2.76 0.32
C ASP A 192 -17.42 2.20 -0.08
N VAL A 193 -17.04 1.06 0.50
CA VAL A 193 -15.79 0.35 0.14
C VAL A 193 -15.80 -0.09 -1.33
N LYS A 194 -16.92 -0.63 -1.83
CA LYS A 194 -17.00 -1.03 -3.24
C LYS A 194 -16.78 0.15 -4.18
N ALA A 195 -17.36 1.31 -3.86
CA ALA A 195 -17.17 2.52 -4.68
C ALA A 195 -15.69 2.91 -4.79
N ILE A 196 -14.91 2.76 -3.71
CA ILE A 196 -13.46 2.99 -3.69
C ILE A 196 -12.72 1.94 -4.54
N PHE A 197 -13.03 0.65 -4.38
CA PHE A 197 -12.32 -0.43 -5.07
C PHE A 197 -12.65 -0.51 -6.57
N VAL A 198 -13.83 -0.05 -7.01
CA VAL A 198 -14.16 0.05 -8.44
C VAL A 198 -13.20 1.00 -9.16
N GLN A 199 -12.80 2.10 -8.50
CA GLN A 199 -11.83 3.06 -9.06
C GLN A 199 -10.44 2.44 -9.26
N LEU A 200 -10.07 1.45 -8.44
CA LEU A 200 -8.81 0.73 -8.59
C LEU A 200 -8.81 -0.14 -9.86
N ASN A 201 -9.93 -0.79 -10.18
CA ASN A 201 -10.04 -1.63 -11.38
C ASN A 201 -10.07 -0.80 -12.69
N THR A 202 -10.68 0.39 -12.68
CA THR A 202 -10.68 1.28 -13.86
C THR A 202 -9.30 1.86 -14.17
N GLN A 203 -8.49 2.14 -13.17
CA GLN A 203 -7.11 2.62 -13.37
C GLN A 203 -6.19 1.52 -13.95
N VAL A 204 -6.40 0.25 -13.59
CA VAL A 204 -5.68 -0.89 -14.18
C VAL A 204 -6.05 -1.09 -15.65
N ASN A 205 -7.32 -0.88 -16.02
CA ASN A 205 -7.79 -1.00 -17.40
C ASN A 205 -7.33 0.17 -18.28
N GLN A 206 -7.20 1.38 -17.74
CA GLN A 206 -6.63 2.51 -18.50
C GLN A 206 -5.10 2.42 -18.68
N GLY A 207 -4.40 1.65 -17.85
CA GLY A 207 -2.98 1.33 -18.04
C GLY A 207 -2.70 0.23 -19.08
N SER A 208 -3.73 -0.50 -19.52
CA SER A 208 -3.63 -1.59 -20.51
C SER A 208 -4.29 -1.26 -21.86
N SER A 209 -4.85 -0.06 -21.99
CA SER A 209 -5.36 0.49 -23.26
C SER A 209 -4.84 1.91 -23.52
N VAL A 210 -3.52 2.12 -23.46
CA VAL A 210 -2.93 3.23 -24.22
C VAL A 210 -2.71 2.71 -25.64
N SER A 211 -3.71 2.96 -26.48
CA SER A 211 -3.55 2.98 -27.93
C SER A 211 -2.24 3.70 -28.28
N ARG A 212 -1.47 3.07 -29.15
CA ARG A 212 -0.23 3.50 -29.77
C ARG A 212 -0.40 4.88 -30.45
N ALA A 213 -0.49 5.94 -29.67
CA ALA A 213 -0.30 7.31 -30.13
C ALA A 213 1.19 7.59 -29.96
N GLN A 214 1.86 7.77 -31.10
CA GLN A 214 3.30 8.05 -31.20
C GLN A 214 3.67 9.26 -30.34
N SER A 215 4.16 9.04 -29.12
CA SER A 215 4.83 10.09 -28.35
C SER A 215 6.27 10.16 -28.83
N ASN A 216 6.49 11.09 -29.76
CA ASN A 216 7.78 11.38 -30.39
C ASN A 216 8.85 11.67 -29.30
N PRO A 217 9.93 10.86 -29.18
CA PRO A 217 10.90 10.95 -28.09
C PRO A 217 11.62 12.31 -28.00
N LEU A 218 11.61 13.09 -29.07
CA LEU A 218 12.14 14.46 -29.14
C LEU A 218 11.41 15.45 -28.23
N LYS A 219 10.10 15.29 -27.99
CA LYS A 219 9.32 16.28 -27.22
C LYS A 219 9.69 16.28 -25.74
N ARG A 220 10.01 15.10 -25.20
CA ARG A 220 10.36 14.94 -23.78
C ARG A 220 11.79 15.41 -23.46
N PHE A 221 12.65 15.49 -24.46
CA PHE A 221 14.04 15.96 -24.31
C PHE A 221 14.12 17.50 -24.32
N VAL A 222 13.25 18.17 -25.09
CA VAL A 222 13.18 19.64 -25.16
C VAL A 222 12.62 20.25 -23.87
N ASP A 223 11.61 19.60 -23.27
CA ASP A 223 10.97 20.11 -22.04
C ASP A 223 11.86 19.98 -20.78
N LEU A 224 12.93 19.17 -20.82
CA LEU A 224 13.83 18.94 -19.68
C LEU A 224 14.98 19.95 -19.60
N PHE A 225 15.26 20.72 -20.66
CA PHE A 225 16.45 21.59 -20.73
C PHE A 225 16.17 23.09 -20.92
N CYS A 226 14.93 23.53 -21.07
CA CYS A 226 14.64 24.96 -21.27
C CYS A 226 13.41 25.39 -20.45
N GLY A 227 13.67 26.19 -19.41
CA GLY A 227 12.65 26.97 -18.70
C GLY A 227 11.91 27.91 -19.65
N GLY A 228 10.71 28.30 -19.21
CA GLY A 228 9.66 28.90 -20.03
C GLY A 228 10.04 30.11 -20.88
N ASP A 229 9.22 30.30 -21.91
CA ASP A 229 9.05 31.50 -22.71
C ASP A 229 10.27 32.01 -23.50
N LYS A 230 10.47 31.39 -24.66
CA LYS A 230 10.72 32.02 -25.98
C LYS A 230 11.31 30.98 -26.93
N LEU A 231 10.50 30.24 -27.68
CA LEU A 231 11.01 29.51 -28.88
C LEU A 231 9.94 28.94 -29.82
N THR A 232 8.76 29.54 -29.91
CA THR A 232 7.74 29.15 -30.90
C THR A 232 8.10 29.50 -32.35
N THR A 233 9.10 30.36 -32.58
CA THR A 233 9.45 30.84 -33.94
C THR A 233 10.60 30.05 -34.60
N TYR A 234 11.43 29.33 -33.83
CA TYR A 234 12.60 28.63 -34.39
C TYR A 234 12.31 27.17 -34.80
N VAL A 235 11.42 26.49 -34.07
CA VAL A 235 11.01 25.11 -34.36
C VAL A 235 10.32 24.98 -35.73
N GLN A 236 9.57 26.00 -36.15
CA GLN A 236 8.90 26.01 -37.47
C GLN A 236 9.89 26.17 -38.65
N LYS A 237 11.08 26.72 -38.43
CA LYS A 237 12.11 26.84 -39.50
C LYS A 237 12.91 25.56 -39.69
N ILE A 238 13.09 24.74 -38.66
CA ILE A 238 13.87 23.48 -38.76
C ILE A 238 13.01 22.34 -39.34
N GLN A 239 11.69 22.34 -39.14
CA GLN A 239 10.80 21.32 -39.71
C GLN A 239 10.66 21.37 -41.24
N LYS A 240 11.06 22.45 -41.93
CA LYS A 240 10.97 22.55 -43.39
C LYS A 240 12.18 22.01 -44.17
N THR A 241 13.27 21.62 -43.50
CA THR A 241 14.50 21.20 -44.20
C THR A 241 14.91 19.74 -43.93
N LEU A 242 14.19 18.99 -43.10
CA LEU A 242 14.54 17.61 -42.76
C LEU A 242 13.34 16.67 -43.00
N ALA A 243 12.98 16.51 -44.28
CA ALA A 243 12.02 15.50 -44.70
C ALA A 243 12.68 14.14 -45.03
N VAL A 244 14.02 14.04 -45.02
CA VAL A 244 14.73 12.78 -45.32
C VAL A 244 16.07 12.72 -44.56
N ALA A 245 16.06 12.38 -43.27
CA ALA A 245 17.28 11.95 -42.56
C ALA A 245 16.92 11.09 -41.33
N ASP A 246 17.61 9.96 -41.17
CA ASP A 246 17.43 9.02 -40.05
C ASP A 246 17.74 9.66 -38.68
N GLU A 247 17.07 9.16 -37.63
CA GLU A 247 17.02 9.72 -36.25
C GLU A 247 18.38 10.05 -35.62
N VAL A 248 19.46 9.37 -36.04
CA VAL A 248 20.82 9.59 -35.51
C VAL A 248 21.41 10.95 -35.95
N CYS A 249 21.02 11.47 -37.11
CA CYS A 249 21.59 12.70 -37.66
C CYS A 249 21.05 13.97 -36.98
N VAL A 250 19.82 13.90 -36.44
CA VAL A 250 19.15 15.04 -35.79
C VAL A 250 19.75 15.33 -34.41
N CYS A 251 20.12 14.30 -33.65
CA CYS A 251 20.77 14.48 -32.34
C CYS A 251 22.14 15.15 -32.45
N VAL A 252 22.93 14.82 -33.48
CA VAL A 252 24.27 15.40 -33.69
C VAL A 252 24.17 16.88 -34.10
N CYS A 253 23.18 17.24 -34.93
CA CYS A 253 22.95 18.64 -35.31
C CYS A 253 22.52 19.51 -34.14
N VAL A 254 21.62 19.03 -33.27
CA VAL A 254 21.18 19.80 -32.09
C VAL A 254 22.33 19.94 -31.07
N TYR A 255 23.14 18.89 -30.88
CA TYR A 255 24.28 18.95 -29.96
C TYR A 255 25.39 19.92 -30.41
N LEU A 256 25.63 20.04 -31.72
CA LEU A 256 26.63 20.97 -32.27
C LEU A 256 26.17 22.43 -32.26
N VAL A 257 24.86 22.70 -32.43
CA VAL A 257 24.32 24.07 -32.40
C VAL A 257 24.24 24.62 -30.98
N CYS A 258 23.96 23.79 -29.97
CA CYS A 258 23.89 24.22 -28.57
C CYS A 258 25.25 24.42 -27.89
N ASN A 259 26.35 23.91 -28.45
CA ASN A 259 27.70 24.00 -27.84
C ASN A 259 28.65 25.00 -28.54
N ASN A 260 28.15 25.85 -29.45
CA ASN A 260 28.96 26.90 -30.11
C ASN A 260 28.26 28.28 -30.10
N LEU A 261 27.46 28.56 -29.08
CA LEU A 261 26.94 29.89 -28.75
C LEU A 261 27.26 30.22 -27.29
#